data_AF-A0AA38R1L8-F1
#
_entry.id   AF-A0AA38R1L8-F1
#
_cell.length_a   1.000
_cell.length_b   1.000
_cell.length_c   1.000
_cell.angle_alpha   90.00
_cell.angle_beta   90.00
_cell.angle_gamma   90.00
#
_symmetry.space_group_name_H-M   'P 1'
#
loop_
_entity.id
_entity.type
_entity.pdbx_description
1 polymer ?
#
loop_
_entity_poly.entity_id
_entity_poly.type
_entity_poly.pdbx_seq_one_letter_code
_entity_poly.pdbx_strand_id
1 'polypeptide(L)'
;MSLSHTITDLFRPFLLDDASRTKRVQSFSAPDSTPEAVYVASVNQLKRLILVYMTNFATPSYTFLWHTALLYVANATLRDAPNRGWREWFQICLAGYENLSGSFRVAGTIAQGLLAMAVRNRAMGSAEAGQMAKQLKAKTAAFGKGEDGRGSLILDLDLAMTNPLDAQMGALAARLNELVLFQEFTTTEEDR
;
A
#
# COMPACT_ATOMS: atom_id res chain seq x y z
N MET A 1 -16.06 5.75 -8.46
CA MET A 1 -14.72 5.40 -7.92
C MET A 1 -13.61 6.36 -8.38
N SER A 2 -13.86 7.30 -9.30
CA SER A 2 -12.83 8.16 -9.90
C SER A 2 -12.49 9.42 -9.07
N LEU A 3 -13.44 10.04 -8.37
CA LEU A 3 -13.22 11.37 -7.78
C LEU A 3 -12.21 11.39 -6.62
N SER A 4 -12.34 10.50 -5.63
CA SER A 4 -11.49 10.53 -4.42
C SER A 4 -10.03 10.14 -4.71
N HIS A 5 -9.80 9.26 -5.69
CA HIS A 5 -8.47 8.90 -6.19
C HIS A 5 -7.81 10.13 -6.86
N THR A 6 -8.49 10.76 -7.81
CA THR A 6 -7.98 11.96 -8.50
C THR A 6 -7.70 13.11 -7.54
N ILE A 7 -8.56 13.32 -6.53
CA ILE A 7 -8.31 14.33 -5.49
C ILE A 7 -7.05 13.99 -4.69
N THR A 8 -6.85 12.71 -4.36
CA THR A 8 -5.68 12.30 -3.59
C THR A 8 -4.38 12.55 -4.37
N ASP A 9 -4.36 12.29 -5.67
CA ASP A 9 -3.20 12.61 -6.52
C ASP A 9 -2.98 14.09 -6.71
N LEU A 10 -4.07 14.86 -6.87
CA LEU A 10 -4.01 16.30 -7.03
C LEU A 10 -3.35 16.96 -5.81
N PHE A 11 -3.65 16.46 -4.60
CA PHE A 11 -3.14 17.06 -3.37
C PHE A 11 -1.83 16.46 -2.84
N ARG A 12 -1.44 15.26 -3.29
CA ARG A 12 -0.19 14.58 -2.89
C ARG A 12 1.09 15.43 -2.97
N PRO A 13 1.36 16.22 -4.03
CA PRO A 13 2.57 17.05 -4.07
C PRO A 13 2.61 18.14 -2.99
N PHE A 14 1.45 18.64 -2.56
CA PHE A 14 1.36 19.69 -1.53
C PHE A 14 1.57 19.16 -0.11
N LEU A 15 1.65 17.83 0.05
CA LEU A 15 1.97 17.17 1.32
C LEU A 15 3.47 16.90 1.49
N LEU A 16 4.30 17.26 0.50
CA LEU A 16 5.76 17.13 0.56
C LEU A 16 6.44 18.41 1.10
N ASP A 17 5.72 19.51 1.16
CA ASP A 17 6.21 20.82 1.63
C ASP A 17 5.30 21.36 2.75
N ASP A 18 5.88 21.59 3.94
CA ASP A 18 5.15 22.00 5.15
C ASP A 18 4.50 23.38 5.00
N ALA A 19 5.08 24.27 4.21
CA ALA A 19 4.50 25.59 3.91
C ALA A 19 3.24 25.49 3.05
N SER A 20 3.19 24.49 2.16
CA SER A 20 2.06 24.23 1.27
C SER A 20 0.95 23.40 1.95
N ARG A 21 1.32 22.53 2.89
CA ARG A 21 0.40 21.65 3.64
C ARG A 21 -0.69 22.38 4.42
N THR A 22 -0.33 23.52 5.01
CA THR A 22 -1.20 24.32 5.88
C THR A 22 -1.91 25.47 5.15
N LYS A 23 -1.56 25.70 3.87
CA LYS A 23 -2.08 26.81 3.09
C LYS A 23 -3.53 26.54 2.67
N ARG A 24 -4.46 27.39 3.09
CA ARG A 24 -5.89 27.25 2.81
C ARG A 24 -6.19 27.17 1.31
N VAL A 25 -6.93 26.16 0.89
CA VAL A 25 -7.53 26.08 -0.45
C VAL A 25 -8.79 26.94 -0.48
N GLN A 26 -8.76 28.01 -1.28
CA GLN A 26 -9.85 29.00 -1.37
C GLN A 26 -11.12 28.45 -2.04
N SER A 27 -11.02 27.32 -2.76
CA SER A 27 -12.12 26.72 -3.52
C SER A 27 -13.15 25.96 -2.67
N PHE A 28 -12.91 25.78 -1.37
CA PHE A 28 -13.81 25.05 -0.47
C PHE A 28 -14.37 25.96 0.64
N SER A 29 -15.68 25.89 0.87
CA SER A 29 -16.39 26.74 1.84
C SER A 29 -16.12 26.38 3.32
N ALA A 30 -15.44 25.27 3.61
CA ALA A 30 -15.16 24.87 4.99
C ALA A 30 -14.05 25.75 5.61
N PRO A 31 -14.15 26.11 6.90
CA PRO A 31 -13.16 26.96 7.59
C PRO A 31 -11.75 26.35 7.59
N ASP A 32 -11.68 25.02 7.66
CA ASP A 32 -10.44 24.23 7.83
C ASP A 32 -10.00 23.58 6.51
N SER A 33 -10.34 24.21 5.38
CA SER A 33 -10.03 23.71 4.03
C SER A 33 -8.53 23.81 3.73
N THR A 34 -7.72 22.96 4.34
CA THR A 34 -6.31 22.77 3.98
C THR A 34 -6.18 21.56 3.04
N PRO A 35 -5.14 21.52 2.19
CA PRO A 35 -4.79 20.35 1.40
C PRO A 35 -4.74 19.06 2.22
N GLU A 36 -4.22 19.14 3.45
CA GLU A 36 -4.20 18.04 4.40
C GLU A 36 -5.61 17.59 4.82
N ALA A 37 -6.50 18.52 5.18
CA ALA A 37 -7.87 18.17 5.57
C ALA A 37 -8.62 17.48 4.43
N VAL A 38 -8.44 17.96 3.18
CA VAL A 38 -9.03 17.36 1.98
C VAL A 38 -8.46 15.96 1.72
N TYR A 39 -7.14 15.78 1.87
CA TYR A 39 -6.49 14.48 1.74
C TYR A 39 -7.00 13.49 2.80
N VAL A 40 -7.00 13.87 4.07
CA VAL A 40 -7.47 13.04 5.19
C VAL A 40 -8.94 12.65 5.00
N ALA A 41 -9.80 13.60 4.60
CA ALA A 41 -11.19 13.32 4.30
C ALA A 41 -11.33 12.30 3.15
N SER A 42 -10.52 12.43 2.11
CA SER A 42 -10.51 11.51 0.96
C SER A 42 -10.04 10.11 1.35
N VAL A 43 -8.97 10.00 2.14
CA VAL A 43 -8.48 8.72 2.69
C VAL A 43 -9.55 8.07 3.57
N ASN A 44 -10.26 8.83 4.39
CA ASN A 44 -11.34 8.31 5.23
C ASN A 44 -12.53 7.79 4.41
N GLN A 45 -12.85 8.42 3.28
CA GLN A 45 -13.85 7.89 2.34
C GLN A 45 -13.39 6.56 1.72
N LEU A 46 -12.12 6.44 1.32
CA LEU A 46 -11.56 5.20 0.79
C LEU A 46 -11.54 4.08 1.84
N LYS A 47 -11.18 4.39 3.09
CA LYS A 47 -11.26 3.48 4.23
C LYS A 47 -12.68 2.93 4.42
N ARG A 48 -13.70 3.81 4.39
CA ARG A 48 -15.11 3.40 4.47
C ARG A 48 -15.49 2.50 3.29
N LEU A 49 -15.04 2.81 2.09
CA LEU A 49 -15.30 1.99 0.89
C LEU A 49 -14.70 0.59 1.02
N ILE A 50 -13.47 0.46 1.51
CA ILE A 50 -12.82 -0.83 1.79
C ILE A 50 -13.67 -1.64 2.78
N LEU A 51 -14.07 -1.04 3.90
CA LEU A 51 -14.87 -1.73 4.91
C LEU A 51 -16.22 -2.20 4.35
N VAL A 52 -16.94 -1.33 3.63
CA VAL A 52 -18.21 -1.69 2.98
C VAL A 52 -17.98 -2.84 2.00
N TYR A 53 -16.92 -2.79 1.20
CA TYR A 53 -16.67 -3.83 0.21
C TYR A 53 -16.32 -5.18 0.87
N MET A 54 -15.40 -5.18 1.83
CA MET A 54 -14.97 -6.40 2.52
C MET A 54 -16.07 -7.02 3.38
N THR A 55 -17.00 -6.23 3.92
CA THR A 55 -18.10 -6.74 4.75
C THR A 55 -19.29 -7.24 3.94
N ASN A 56 -19.61 -6.59 2.82
CA ASN A 56 -20.79 -6.92 2.03
C ASN A 56 -20.50 -7.94 0.90
N PHE A 57 -19.24 -8.12 0.52
CA PHE A 57 -18.84 -9.01 -0.57
C PHE A 57 -17.80 -10.03 -0.07
N ALA A 58 -18.28 -11.04 0.67
CA ALA A 58 -17.46 -12.12 1.26
C ALA A 58 -16.81 -13.04 0.21
N THR A 59 -17.23 -12.98 -1.05
CA THR A 59 -16.64 -13.73 -2.18
C THR A 59 -16.01 -12.72 -3.16
N PRO A 60 -14.72 -12.41 -3.03
CA PRO A 60 -14.11 -11.30 -3.75
C PRO A 60 -13.61 -11.79 -5.11
N SER A 61 -14.51 -12.00 -6.08
CA SER A 61 -14.08 -12.78 -7.27
C SER A 61 -14.53 -12.30 -8.64
N TYR A 62 -15.00 -11.05 -8.82
CA TYR A 62 -15.25 -10.55 -10.18
C TYR A 62 -14.70 -9.17 -10.51
N THR A 63 -14.33 -8.33 -9.53
CA THR A 63 -13.84 -6.98 -9.85
C THR A 63 -12.54 -6.65 -9.13
N PHE A 64 -11.57 -6.20 -9.92
CA PHE A 64 -10.29 -5.68 -9.43
C PHE A 64 -10.37 -4.18 -9.10
N LEU A 65 -11.49 -3.50 -9.37
CA LEU A 65 -11.57 -2.03 -9.38
C LEU A 65 -11.31 -1.36 -8.01
N TRP A 66 -11.73 -2.01 -6.92
CA TRP A 66 -11.56 -1.49 -5.56
C TRP A 66 -10.13 -1.62 -5.01
N HIS A 67 -9.23 -2.31 -5.73
CA HIS A 67 -7.81 -2.38 -5.33
C HIS A 67 -7.14 -1.00 -5.26
N THR A 68 -7.64 -0.03 -6.03
CA THR A 68 -7.16 1.36 -5.97
C THR A 68 -7.40 1.96 -4.59
N ALA A 69 -8.55 1.69 -3.95
CA ALA A 69 -8.78 2.13 -2.58
C ALA A 69 -7.77 1.51 -1.60
N LEU A 70 -7.49 0.21 -1.74
CA LEU A 70 -6.47 -0.48 -0.93
C LEU A 70 -5.08 0.16 -1.11
N LEU A 71 -4.68 0.43 -2.36
CA LEU A 71 -3.38 1.01 -2.67
C LEU A 71 -3.21 2.39 -2.04
N TYR A 72 -4.22 3.25 -2.17
CA TYR A 72 -4.19 4.62 -1.68
C TYR A 72 -4.22 4.67 -0.15
N VAL A 73 -5.04 3.84 0.48
CA VAL A 73 -5.08 3.76 1.95
C VAL A 73 -3.77 3.19 2.50
N ALA A 74 -3.20 2.16 1.87
CA ALA A 74 -1.91 1.62 2.29
C ALA A 74 -0.77 2.65 2.18
N ASN A 75 -0.73 3.43 1.09
CA ASN A 75 0.23 4.53 0.94
C ASN A 75 0.06 5.59 2.03
N ALA A 76 -1.19 6.01 2.29
CA ALA A 76 -1.48 7.00 3.32
C ALA A 76 -1.08 6.49 4.72
N THR A 77 -1.39 5.23 5.05
CA THR A 77 -1.06 4.66 6.37
C THR A 77 0.44 4.45 6.56
N LEU A 78 1.16 4.09 5.50
CA LEU A 78 2.63 3.97 5.54
C LEU A 78 3.35 5.31 5.57
N ARG A 79 2.74 6.38 5.02
CA ARG A 79 3.23 7.75 5.15
C ARG A 79 3.07 8.27 6.57
N ASP A 80 1.96 7.94 7.23
CA ASP A 80 1.66 8.37 8.59
C ASP A 80 2.29 7.46 9.67
N ALA A 81 2.99 6.38 9.30
CA ALA A 81 3.63 5.49 10.28
C ALA A 81 4.77 6.21 11.02
N PRO A 82 4.93 6.02 12.35
CA PRO A 82 4.24 5.06 13.21
C PRO A 82 3.06 5.64 14.03
N ASN A 83 2.26 6.57 13.49
CA ASN A 83 1.12 7.17 14.21
C ASN A 83 0.00 6.17 14.55
N ARG A 84 -0.81 6.47 15.57
CA ARG A 84 -1.90 5.59 16.05
C ARG A 84 -2.80 5.08 14.91
N GLY A 85 -3.00 3.77 14.83
CA GLY A 85 -3.94 3.15 13.88
C GLY A 85 -3.34 2.75 12.52
N TRP A 86 -2.07 3.06 12.25
CA TRP A 86 -1.44 2.77 10.95
C TRP A 86 -1.40 1.27 10.65
N ARG A 87 -1.07 0.46 11.68
CA ARG A 87 -0.82 -0.98 11.54
C ARG A 87 -2.11 -1.75 11.27
N GLU A 88 -3.18 -1.38 11.95
CA GLU A 88 -4.51 -1.96 11.79
C GLU A 88 -5.03 -1.73 10.37
N TRP A 89 -4.94 -0.49 9.86
CA TRP A 89 -5.35 -0.19 8.50
C TRP A 89 -4.45 -0.85 7.44
N PHE A 90 -3.14 -0.93 7.71
CA PHE A 90 -2.22 -1.62 6.83
C PHE A 90 -2.52 -3.12 6.75
N GLN A 91 -2.84 -3.77 7.88
CA GLN A 91 -3.27 -5.16 7.93
C GLN A 91 -4.60 -5.39 7.19
N ILE A 92 -5.57 -4.48 7.32
CA ILE A 92 -6.82 -4.53 6.54
C ILE A 92 -6.49 -4.47 5.03
N CYS A 93 -5.56 -3.62 4.61
CA CYS A 93 -5.17 -3.52 3.21
C CYS A 93 -4.52 -4.82 2.71
N LEU A 94 -3.61 -5.42 3.49
CA LEU A 94 -2.98 -6.69 3.16
C LEU A 94 -4.01 -7.83 3.07
N ALA A 95 -4.96 -7.90 4.00
CA ALA A 95 -6.05 -8.87 3.95
C ALA A 95 -6.93 -8.68 2.70
N GLY A 96 -7.18 -7.43 2.29
CA GLY A 96 -7.87 -7.12 1.04
C GLY A 96 -7.13 -7.64 -0.20
N TYR A 97 -5.80 -7.48 -0.25
CA TYR A 97 -4.98 -8.03 -1.34
C TYR A 97 -4.85 -9.55 -1.28
N GLU A 98 -4.79 -10.14 -0.09
CA GLU A 98 -4.83 -11.60 0.10
C GLU A 98 -6.11 -12.18 -0.50
N ASN A 99 -7.26 -11.58 -0.18
CA ASN A 99 -8.56 -11.93 -0.73
C ASN A 99 -8.58 -11.82 -2.27
N LEU A 100 -8.05 -10.73 -2.83
CA LEU A 100 -7.95 -10.53 -4.27
C LEU A 100 -7.02 -11.52 -4.95
N SER A 101 -6.01 -12.04 -4.25
CA SER A 101 -5.00 -12.91 -4.83
C SER A 101 -5.54 -14.27 -5.27
N GLY A 102 -6.71 -14.67 -4.74
CA GLY A 102 -7.42 -15.87 -5.21
C GLY A 102 -7.93 -15.77 -6.65
N SER A 103 -8.22 -14.55 -7.13
CA SER A 103 -8.71 -14.30 -8.49
C SER A 103 -7.73 -13.50 -9.36
N PHE A 104 -6.81 -12.76 -8.74
CA PHE A 104 -5.88 -11.86 -9.42
C PHE A 104 -4.47 -12.00 -8.82
N ARG A 105 -3.59 -12.79 -9.45
CA ARG A 105 -2.21 -13.03 -8.94
C ARG A 105 -1.40 -11.76 -8.72
N VAL A 106 -1.64 -10.71 -9.51
CA VAL A 106 -1.00 -9.38 -9.35
C VAL A 106 -1.22 -8.79 -7.95
N ALA A 107 -2.33 -9.11 -7.29
CA ALA A 107 -2.62 -8.66 -5.92
C ALA A 107 -1.56 -9.14 -4.92
N GLY A 108 -1.05 -10.37 -5.10
CA GLY A 108 0.01 -10.92 -4.25
C GLY A 108 1.33 -10.18 -4.42
N THR A 109 1.67 -9.79 -5.65
CA THR A 109 2.86 -8.98 -5.95
C THR A 109 2.70 -7.55 -5.43
N ILE A 110 1.51 -6.96 -5.52
CA ILE A 110 1.21 -5.65 -4.93
C ILE A 110 1.44 -5.66 -3.42
N ALA A 111 0.89 -6.66 -2.71
CA ALA A 111 1.06 -6.78 -1.27
C ALA A 111 2.54 -6.97 -0.86
N GLN A 112 3.33 -7.71 -1.65
CA GLN A 112 4.79 -7.79 -1.44
C GLN A 112 5.47 -6.43 -1.61
N GLY A 113 5.10 -5.67 -2.64
CA GLY A 113 5.64 -4.31 -2.83
C GLY A 113 5.26 -3.37 -1.67
N LEU A 114 4.05 -3.47 -1.15
CA LEU A 114 3.61 -2.71 0.04
C LEU A 114 4.40 -3.10 1.31
N LEU A 115 4.69 -4.38 1.50
CA LEU A 115 5.58 -4.84 2.59
C LEU A 115 7.00 -4.29 2.42
N ALA A 116 7.51 -4.24 1.19
CA ALA A 116 8.80 -3.60 0.89
C ALA A 116 8.82 -2.12 1.28
N MET A 117 7.75 -1.39 0.95
CA MET A 117 7.59 0.01 1.34
C MET A 117 7.56 0.17 2.86
N ALA A 118 6.85 -0.71 3.58
CA ALA A 118 6.80 -0.67 5.04
C ALA A 118 8.18 -0.84 5.68
N VAL A 119 9.00 -1.75 5.15
CA VAL A 119 10.39 -1.93 5.60
C VAL A 119 11.24 -0.71 5.29
N ARG A 120 11.15 -0.19 4.06
CA ARG A 120 11.92 0.98 3.63
C ARG A 120 11.59 2.23 4.46
N ASN A 121 10.32 2.44 4.77
CA ASN A 121 9.85 3.54 5.61
C ASN A 121 10.16 3.32 7.11
N ARG A 122 10.85 2.22 7.47
CA ARG A 122 11.15 1.81 8.86
C ARG A 122 9.91 1.65 9.74
N ALA A 123 8.74 1.44 9.12
CA ALA A 123 7.49 1.16 9.82
C ALA A 123 7.42 -0.29 10.31
N MET A 124 8.13 -1.21 9.62
CA MET A 124 8.15 -2.64 9.88
C MET A 124 9.57 -3.19 9.74
N GLY A 125 9.92 -4.19 10.54
CA GLY A 125 11.20 -4.91 10.38
C GLY A 125 11.18 -5.83 9.16
N SER A 126 12.33 -6.04 8.52
CA SER A 126 12.45 -6.95 7.36
C SER A 126 12.08 -8.40 7.70
N ALA A 127 12.32 -8.86 8.93
CA ALA A 127 12.01 -10.23 9.36
C ALA A 127 10.49 -10.43 9.44
N GLU A 128 9.81 -9.46 10.04
CA GLU A 128 8.36 -9.42 10.13
C GLU A 128 7.74 -9.38 8.73
N ALA A 129 8.21 -8.48 7.87
CA ALA A 129 7.75 -8.37 6.49
C ALA A 129 8.00 -9.65 5.68
N GLY A 130 9.14 -10.31 5.88
CA GLY A 130 9.47 -11.60 5.27
C GLY A 130 8.53 -12.72 5.70
N GLN A 131 8.20 -12.80 6.99
CA GLN A 131 7.23 -13.76 7.50
C GLN A 131 5.83 -13.52 6.89
N MET A 132 5.37 -12.27 6.84
CA MET A 132 4.09 -11.92 6.21
C MET A 132 4.08 -12.26 4.72
N ALA A 133 5.16 -11.95 4.00
CA ALA A 133 5.28 -12.28 2.58
C ALA A 133 5.25 -13.80 2.33
N LYS A 134 5.90 -14.60 3.19
CA LYS A 134 5.84 -16.07 3.12
C LYS A 134 4.42 -16.59 3.36
N GLN A 135 3.72 -16.07 4.37
CA GLN A 135 2.33 -16.43 4.65
C GLN A 135 1.41 -16.11 3.46
N LEU A 136 1.56 -14.93 2.86
CA LEU A 136 0.79 -14.54 1.68
C LEU A 136 1.08 -15.45 0.49
N LYS A 137 2.36 -15.77 0.23
CA LYS A 137 2.76 -16.72 -0.83
C LYS A 137 2.15 -18.12 -0.60
N ALA A 138 2.17 -18.61 0.64
CA ALA A 138 1.63 -19.93 0.98
C ALA A 138 0.12 -20.01 0.71
N LYS A 139 -0.64 -18.98 1.11
CA LYS A 139 -2.09 -18.90 0.86
C LYS A 139 -2.43 -18.75 -0.62
N THR A 140 -1.55 -18.10 -1.39
CA THR A 140 -1.77 -17.87 -2.83
C THR A 140 -1.33 -19.03 -3.72
N ALA A 141 -0.40 -19.88 -3.25
CA ALA A 141 0.06 -21.07 -3.97
C ALA A 141 -1.07 -22.08 -4.26
N ALA A 142 -2.14 -22.08 -3.45
CA ALA A 142 -3.32 -22.90 -3.65
C ALA A 142 -4.08 -22.61 -4.95
N PHE A 143 -3.86 -21.44 -5.58
CA PHE A 143 -4.60 -20.98 -6.76
C PHE A 143 -3.88 -21.24 -8.12
N GLY A 144 -2.76 -21.98 -8.12
CA GLY A 144 -2.06 -22.43 -9.34
C GLY A 144 -0.90 -21.53 -9.82
N LYS A 145 -0.02 -22.10 -10.69
CA LYS A 145 1.11 -21.40 -11.32
C LYS A 145 0.67 -20.71 -12.61
N GLY A 146 0.74 -19.38 -12.63
CA GLY A 146 0.67 -18.57 -13.87
C GLY A 146 1.96 -17.77 -14.05
N GLU A 147 2.07 -16.98 -15.12
CA GLU A 147 3.16 -16.02 -15.26
C GLU A 147 3.04 -14.91 -14.21
N ASP A 148 4.14 -14.63 -13.51
CA ASP A 148 4.23 -13.47 -12.62
C ASP A 148 4.28 -12.22 -13.48
N GLY A 149 3.12 -11.55 -13.63
CA GLY A 149 3.02 -10.31 -14.36
C GLY A 149 3.94 -9.25 -13.77
N ARG A 150 5.14 -9.11 -14.36
CA ARG A 150 6.10 -8.03 -14.09
C ARG A 150 5.54 -6.73 -14.68
N GLY A 151 4.50 -6.20 -14.06
CA GLY A 151 3.83 -4.98 -14.50
C GLY A 151 4.56 -3.71 -14.04
N SER A 152 4.51 -2.68 -14.87
CA SER A 152 4.93 -1.29 -14.60
C SER A 152 4.01 -0.56 -13.59
N LEU A 153 3.26 -1.29 -12.76
CA LEU A 153 2.31 -0.70 -11.82
C LEU A 153 3.07 0.08 -10.74
N ILE A 154 2.82 1.38 -10.63
CA ILE A 154 3.36 2.21 -9.56
C ILE A 154 2.65 1.84 -8.26
N LEU A 155 3.40 1.47 -7.23
CA LEU A 155 2.86 1.19 -5.90
C LEU A 155 3.17 2.29 -4.92
N ASP A 156 4.38 2.83 -5.00
CA ASP A 156 4.78 3.92 -4.13
C ASP A 156 4.46 5.25 -4.78
N LEU A 157 3.33 5.81 -4.38
CA LEU A 157 2.81 7.04 -4.96
C LEU A 157 3.64 8.26 -4.56
N ASP A 158 4.41 8.16 -3.47
CA ASP A 158 5.26 9.25 -3.00
C ASP A 158 6.64 9.20 -3.66
N LEU A 159 7.24 8.01 -3.75
CA LEU A 159 8.49 7.82 -4.49
C LEU A 159 8.31 8.07 -5.99
N ALA A 160 7.14 7.77 -6.56
CA ALA A 160 6.87 8.01 -7.97
C ALA A 160 7.00 9.49 -8.39
N MET A 161 6.84 10.42 -7.44
CA MET A 161 7.00 11.85 -7.71
C MET A 161 8.46 12.24 -8.02
N THR A 162 9.44 11.42 -7.60
CA THR A 162 10.87 11.70 -7.76
C THR A 162 11.60 10.62 -8.56
N ASN A 163 11.22 9.35 -8.37
CA ASN A 163 11.81 8.20 -9.06
C ASN A 163 10.73 7.16 -9.41
N PRO A 164 10.06 7.33 -10.57
CA PRO A 164 8.98 6.44 -11.02
C PRO A 164 9.40 5.00 -11.26
N LEU A 165 10.67 4.71 -11.58
CA LEU A 165 11.16 3.36 -11.87
C LEU A 165 11.27 2.54 -10.58
N ASP A 166 11.83 3.13 -9.53
CA ASP A 166 11.98 2.47 -8.22
C ASP A 166 10.65 2.38 -7.45
N ALA A 167 9.65 3.19 -7.84
CA ALA A 167 8.30 3.15 -7.29
C ALA A 167 7.43 2.00 -7.81
N GLN A 168 7.92 1.25 -8.80
CA GLN A 168 7.15 0.18 -9.44
C GLN A 168 7.09 -1.08 -8.59
N MET A 169 5.98 -1.81 -8.76
CA MET A 169 5.71 -3.10 -8.13
C MET A 169 6.87 -4.08 -8.27
N GLY A 170 7.43 -4.23 -9.47
CA GLY A 170 8.53 -5.16 -9.72
C GLY A 170 9.80 -4.80 -8.94
N ALA A 171 10.18 -3.52 -8.94
CA ALA A 171 11.37 -3.03 -8.22
C ALA A 171 11.23 -3.22 -6.71
N LEU A 172 10.07 -2.85 -6.15
CA LEU A 172 9.78 -2.98 -4.72
C LEU A 172 9.73 -4.44 -4.28
N ALA A 173 9.07 -5.32 -5.04
CA ALA A 173 9.01 -6.74 -4.71
C ALA A 173 10.39 -7.41 -4.77
N ALA A 174 11.23 -7.06 -5.75
CA ALA A 174 12.61 -7.54 -5.84
C ALA A 174 13.42 -7.13 -4.61
N ARG A 175 13.31 -5.86 -4.20
CA ARG A 175 14.00 -5.32 -3.03
C ARG A 175 13.59 -6.00 -1.72
N LEU A 176 12.31 -6.35 -1.56
CA LEU A 176 11.90 -7.13 -0.39
C LEU A 176 12.55 -8.52 -0.38
N ASN A 177 12.61 -9.20 -1.54
CA ASN A 177 13.24 -10.51 -1.61
C ASN A 177 14.74 -10.43 -1.24
N GLU A 178 15.45 -9.40 -1.69
CA GLU A 178 16.85 -9.16 -1.32
C GLU A 178 17.03 -8.95 0.19
N LEU A 179 16.17 -8.15 0.82
CA LEU A 179 16.22 -7.89 2.27
C LEU A 179 15.95 -9.16 3.09
N VAL A 180 15.01 -9.99 2.64
CA VAL A 180 14.70 -11.27 3.29
C VAL A 180 15.86 -12.25 3.15
N LEU A 181 16.44 -12.37 1.95
CA LEU A 181 17.62 -13.20 1.70
C LEU A 181 18.81 -12.79 2.57
N PHE A 182 19.11 -11.49 2.62
CA PHE A 182 20.21 -10.97 3.43
C PHE A 182 20.05 -11.34 4.91
N GLN A 183 18.83 -11.22 5.44
CA GLN A 183 18.58 -11.60 6.83
C GLN A 183 18.79 -13.09 7.11
N GLU A 184 18.35 -13.96 6.19
CA GLU A 184 18.55 -15.39 6.34
C GLU A 184 20.04 -15.75 6.49
N PHE A 185 20.93 -15.04 5.78
CA PHE A 185 22.38 -15.22 5.91
C PHE A 185 22.94 -14.65 7.22
N THR A 186 22.50 -13.48 7.66
CA THR A 186 23.02 -12.87 8.90
C THR A 186 22.56 -13.60 10.16
N THR A 187 21.36 -14.18 10.18
CA THR A 187 20.88 -14.96 11.34
C THR A 187 21.55 -16.33 11.47
N THR A 188 22.13 -16.87 10.39
CA THR A 188 22.88 -18.14 10.44
C THR A 188 24.33 -17.99 10.91
N GLU A 189 24.86 -16.78 10.98
CA GLU A 189 26.24 -16.52 11.43
C GLU A 189 26.36 -16.25 12.94
N GLU A 190 25.26 -15.92 13.64
CA GLU A 190 25.25 -15.73 15.10
C GLU A 190 25.11 -17.03 15.91
N ASP A 191 24.84 -18.17 15.25
CA ASP A 191 24.66 -19.50 15.87
C ASP A 191 25.88 -20.43 15.66
N ARG A 192 27.09 -19.88 15.43
CA ARG A 192 28.33 -20.65 15.25
C ARG A 192 29.45 -20.28 16.22
#